data_AF-A0A6G3XP43-F1
#
_entry.id   AF-A0A6G3XP43-F1
#
_cell.length_a   1.000
_cell.length_b   1.000
_cell.length_c   1.000
_cell.angle_alpha   90.00
_cell.angle_beta   90.00
_cell.angle_gamma   90.00
#
_symmetry.space_group_name_H-M   'P 1'
#
loop_
_entity.id
_entity.type
_entity.pdbx_description
1 polymer ?
#
loop_
_entity_poly.entity_id
_entity_poly.type
_entity_poly.pdbx_seq_one_letter_code
_entity_poly.pdbx_strand_id
1 'polypeptide(L)' 'MDLLTRIKGPRDLDRLSLGELDQLADEIRTFLVDAVSKTGGHLGPNLGVVELTIALHRVFESPKD' A
#
# COMPACT_ATOMS: atom_id res chain seq x y z
N MET A 1 0.48 15.70 -2.56
CA MET A 1 -0.90 15.29 -2.88
C MET A 1 -1.06 13.88 -2.35
N ASP A 2 -2.10 13.60 -1.56
CA ASP A 2 -2.35 12.27 -0.99
C ASP A 2 -2.60 11.27 -2.14
N LEU A 3 -1.71 10.27 -2.25
CA LEU A 3 -1.75 9.24 -3.29
C LEU A 3 -2.69 8.10 -2.90
N LEU A 4 -2.66 7.68 -1.63
CA LEU A 4 -3.44 6.57 -1.10
C LEU A 4 -4.94 6.76 -1.37
N THR A 5 -5.46 7.97 -1.17
CA THR A 5 -6.89 8.29 -1.44
C THR A 5 -7.30 8.14 -2.90
N ARG A 6 -6.35 8.15 -3.84
CA ARG A 6 -6.57 8.02 -5.29
C ARG A 6 -6.53 6.58 -5.77
N ILE A 7 -5.91 5.67 -5.03
CA ILE A 7 -5.85 4.26 -5.37
C ILE A 7 -7.22 3.64 -5.14
N LYS A 8 -7.88 3.23 -6.24
CA LYS A 8 -9.17 2.53 -6.25
C LYS A 8 -9.00 1.05 -6.62
N GLY A 9 -7.87 0.67 -7.21
CA GLY A 9 -7.52 -0.72 -7.44
C GLY A 9 -6.06 -0.93 -7.87
N PRO A 10 -5.63 -2.20 -8.04
CA PRO A 10 -4.24 -2.56 -8.36
C PRO A 10 -3.67 -1.85 -9.58
N ARG A 11 -4.48 -1.63 -10.62
CA ARG A 11 -4.05 -1.01 -11.87
C ARG A 11 -3.79 0.49 -11.77
N ASP A 12 -4.24 1.15 -10.71
CA ASP A 12 -3.86 2.54 -10.46
C ASP A 12 -2.36 2.66 -10.13
N LEU A 13 -1.74 1.58 -9.63
CA LEU A 13 -0.31 1.52 -9.35
C LEU A 13 0.53 1.66 -10.62
N ASP A 14 0.04 1.20 -11.77
CA ASP A 14 0.78 1.21 -13.05
C ASP A 14 1.17 2.62 -13.50
N ARG A 15 0.43 3.63 -13.05
CA ARG A 15 0.63 5.05 -13.40
C ARG A 15 1.63 5.77 -12.50
N LEU A 16 2.04 5.15 -11.41
CA LEU A 16 2.95 5.75 -10.45
C LEU A 16 4.41 5.54 -10.87
N SER A 17 5.23 6.56 -10.70
CA SER A 17 6.69 6.45 -10.72
C SER A 17 7.21 5.69 -9.49
N LEU A 18 8.47 5.26 -9.50
CA LEU A 18 9.08 4.59 -8.34
C LEU A 18 9.05 5.48 -7.08
N GLY A 19 9.34 6.78 -7.21
CA GLY A 19 9.26 7.69 -6.06
C GLY A 19 7.84 7.88 -5.53
N GLU A 20 6.82 7.81 -6.40
CA GLU A 20 5.43 7.83 -5.97
C GLU A 20 5.00 6.50 -5.31
N LEU A 21 5.60 5.37 -5.69
CA LEU A 21 5.38 4.10 -4.98
C LEU A 21 5.96 4.16 -3.56
N ASP A 22 7.16 4.74 -3.39
CA ASP A 22 7.78 4.93 -2.08
C ASP A 22 6.90 5.84 -1.20
N GLN A 23 6.40 6.95 -1.76
CA GLN A 23 5.46 7.83 -1.07
C GLN A 23 4.16 7.11 -0.71
N LEU A 24 3.60 6.31 -1.62
CA LEU A 24 2.40 5.52 -1.35
C LEU A 24 2.63 4.52 -0.20
N ALA A 25 3.79 3.87 -0.15
CA ALA A 25 4.14 2.96 0.94
C ALA A 25 4.22 3.68 2.29
N ASP A 26 4.80 4.89 2.34
CA ASP A 26 4.81 5.75 3.53
C ASP A 26 3.39 6.11 4.00
N GLU A 27 2.51 6.49 3.07
CA GLU A 27 1.12 6.82 3.37
C GLU A 27 0.34 5.61 3.91
N ILE A 28 0.54 4.42 3.32
CA ILE A 28 -0.08 3.17 3.79
C ILE A 28 0.41 2.82 5.19
N ARG A 29 1.72 2.91 5.46
CA ARG A 29 2.26 2.62 6.80
C ARG A 29 1.70 3.57 7.84
N THR A 30 1.62 4.86 7.54
CA THR A 30 1.02 5.87 8.42
C THR A 30 -0.44 5.53 8.71
N PHE A 31 -1.22 5.23 7.67
CA PHE A 31 -2.62 4.82 7.82
C PHE A 31 -2.78 3.56 8.69
N LEU A 32 -1.94 2.54 8.48
CA LEU A 32 -1.98 1.30 9.26
C LEU A 32 -1.67 1.54 10.74
N VAL A 33 -0.67 2.38 11.05
CA VAL A 33 -0.36 2.77 12.42
C VAL A 33 -1.58 3.46 13.03
N ASP A 34 -2.16 4.45 12.37
CA ASP A 34 -3.29 5.22 12.89
C ASP A 34 -4.57 4.38 13.05
N ALA A 35 -4.80 3.43 12.15
CA ALA A 35 -5.99 2.58 12.15
C ALA A 35 -5.90 1.43 13.15
N VAL A 36 -4.74 0.75 13.23
CA VAL A 36 -4.57 -0.50 13.99
C VAL A 36 -4.06 -0.26 15.41
N SER A 37 -3.35 0.85 15.67
CA SER A 37 -2.90 1.19 17.03
C SER A 37 -4.06 1.39 18.01
N LYS A 38 -5.23 1.82 17.52
CA LYS A 38 -6.42 2.11 18.33
C LYS A 38 -7.16 0.88 18.81
N THR A 39 -7.07 -0.23 18.07
CA THR A 39 -7.84 -1.45 18.34
C THR A 39 -7.01 -2.58 18.93
N GLY A 40 -5.68 -2.52 18.79
CA GLY A 40 -4.79 -3.63 19.11
C GLY A 40 -4.88 -4.72 18.02
N GLY A 41 -3.74 -5.18 17.51
CA GLY A 41 -3.71 -6.16 16.41
C GLY A 41 -2.30 -6.39 15.85
N HIS A 42 -2.21 -7.19 14.78
CA HIS A 42 -0.95 -7.55 14.11
C HIS A 42 -0.36 -6.40 13.28
N LEU A 43 0.05 -5.32 13.95
CA LEU A 43 0.66 -4.16 13.30
C LEU A 43 2.01 -4.49 12.64
N GLY A 44 2.88 -5.22 13.35
CA GLY A 44 4.23 -5.56 12.86
C GLY A 44 4.23 -6.29 11.51
N PRO A 45 3.48 -7.40 11.36
CA PRO A 45 3.38 -8.12 10.10
C PRO A 45 2.82 -7.26 8.96
N ASN A 46 1.77 -6.45 9.21
CA ASN A 46 1.17 -5.60 8.18
C ASN A 46 2.14 -4.52 7.68
N LEU A 47 2.94 -3.92 8.56
CA LEU A 47 3.95 -2.94 8.17
C LEU A 47 5.08 -3.58 7.36
N GLY A 48 5.47 -4.81 7.66
CA GLY A 48 6.57 -5.51 6.99
C GLY A 48 6.27 -6.00 5.56
N VAL A 49 5.02 -5.96 5.12
CA VAL A 49 4.59 -6.48 3.80
C VAL A 49 4.06 -5.40 2.86
N VAL A 50 4.12 -4.12 3.22
CA VAL A 50 3.54 -3.03 2.40
C VAL A 50 4.15 -2.98 1.00
N GLU A 51 5.47 -2.89 0.92
CA GLU A 51 6.20 -2.78 -0.34
C GLU A 51 6.07 -4.06 -1.17
N LEU A 52 6.09 -5.22 -0.51
CA LEU A 52 5.84 -6.51 -1.17
C LEU A 52 4.43 -6.56 -1.79
N THR A 53 3.41 -6.10 -1.06
CA THR A 53 2.02 -6.11 -1.53
C THR A 53 1.83 -5.17 -2.72
N ILE A 54 2.44 -3.99 -2.68
CA ILE A 54 2.47 -3.04 -3.81
C ILE A 54 3.15 -3.71 -5.02
N ALA A 55 4.31 -4.32 -4.82
CA ALA A 55 5.05 -4.99 -5.89
C ALA A 55 4.24 -6.13 -6.52
N LEU A 56 3.60 -6.97 -5.71
CA LEU A 56 2.73 -8.04 -6.19
C LEU A 56 1.60 -7.46 -7.06
N HIS A 57 0.89 -6.46 -6.56
CA HIS A 57 -0.22 -5.84 -7.28
C HIS A 57 0.19 -5.05 -8.51
N ARG A 58 1.45 -4.62 -8.64
CA ARG A 58 1.97 -3.95 -9.83
C ARG A 58 2.46 -4.95 -10.88
N VAL A 59 3.12 -6.02 -10.46
CA VAL A 59 3.72 -7.03 -11.34
C VAL A 59 2.67 -8.04 -11.84
N PHE A 60 1.75 -8.48 -10.99
CA PHE A 60 0.72 -9.47 -11.30
C PHE A 60 -0.64 -8.83 -11.56
N GLU A 61 -1.46 -9.48 -12.38
CA GLU A 61 -2.80 -9.05 -12.76
C GLU A 61 -3.85 -9.48 -11.72
N SER A 62 -3.82 -8.91 -10.50
CA SER A 62 -4.85 -9.20 -9.49
C SER A 62 -6.24 -8.68 -9.92
N PRO A 63 -7.33 -9.43 -9.66
CA PRO A 63 -7.41 -10.69 -8.90
C PRO A 63 -7.36 -11.96 -9.78
N LYS A 64 -6.93 -11.85 -11.04
CA LYS A 64 -6.93 -12.97 -12.00
C LYS A 64 -5.75 -13.91 -11.77
N ASP A 65 -4.56 -13.34 -11.58
CA ASP A 65 -3.38 -14.05 -11.09
C ASP A 65 -3.47 -14.27 -9.57
#